data_AF-A0AB34IJ61-F1
#
_entry.id   AF-A0AB34IJ61-F1
#
_cell.length_a   1.000
_cell.length_b   1.000
_cell.length_c   1.000
_cell.angle_alpha   90.00
_cell.angle_beta   90.00
_cell.angle_gamma   90.00
#
_symmetry.space_group_name_H-M   'P 1'
#
loop_
_entity.id
_entity.type
_entity.pdbx_description
1 polymer ?
#
loop_
_entity_poly.entity_id
_entity_poly.type
_entity_poly.pdbx_seq_one_letter_code
_entity_poly.pdbx_strand_id
1 'polypeptide(L)'
;MLAALLASAALTLVPPARAAPPSRHTAPFALHPPPPSAPPSRRSAAPRMLLSKLGVGLLGAGGAIAWAAPTTSLPATPPPDETSAAIVRAVGAWVVCLASLMLAGDAGGVAAAASRGLYHAAFTVIALVPAWEYFDRPKGSQIGAAFLFVALGKLIKKGSISPYVSPAIYTLLGALIYFTPKSTAELYKVSKPLSETAYSLLSVYGGMIATCGVYLFCVARSLASQQCFAAAFAANALLAFSWALTKAGSLGAPKVPALLLGALSAGFAALGMS
;
A
#
# COMPACT_ATOMS: atom_id res chain seq x y z
N MET A 1 -7.07 1.00 22.40
CA MET A 1 -6.24 -0.22 22.46
C MET A 1 -5.23 -0.32 21.33
N LEU A 2 -5.61 -0.25 20.04
CA LEU A 2 -4.63 -0.31 18.94
C LEU A 2 -3.62 0.86 18.91
N ALA A 3 -4.07 2.07 19.27
CA ALA A 3 -3.19 3.24 19.45
C ALA A 3 -2.21 3.10 20.65
N ALA A 4 -2.55 2.27 21.65
CA ALA A 4 -1.68 1.97 22.79
C ALA A 4 -0.66 0.86 22.46
N LEU A 5 -1.07 -0.14 21.66
CA LEU A 5 -0.19 -1.19 21.15
C LEU A 5 0.85 -0.68 20.15
N LEU A 6 0.49 0.27 19.29
CA LEU A 6 1.42 0.93 18.36
C LEU A 6 2.37 1.91 19.07
N ALA A 7 1.94 2.52 20.18
CA ALA A 7 2.80 3.35 21.01
C ALA A 7 3.83 2.52 21.79
N SER A 8 3.48 1.33 22.30
CA SER A 8 4.42 0.46 23.01
C SER A 8 5.46 -0.22 22.10
N ALA A 9 5.13 -0.50 20.84
CA ALA A 9 6.08 -1.09 19.88
C ALA A 9 7.10 -0.07 19.32
N ALA A 10 6.77 1.23 19.35
CA ALA A 10 7.66 2.30 18.87
C ALA A 10 8.68 2.78 19.91
N LEU A 11 8.54 2.37 21.18
CA LEU A 11 9.37 2.82 22.30
C LEU A 11 10.52 1.86 22.67
N THR A 12 10.68 0.72 21.99
CA THR A 12 11.67 -0.32 22.34
C THR A 12 12.86 -0.44 21.38
N LEU A 13 13.03 0.49 20.44
CA LEU A 13 14.13 0.46 19.45
C LEU A 13 15.03 1.71 19.50
N VAL A 14 15.38 2.16 20.71
CA VAL A 14 16.41 3.20 20.92
C VAL A 14 17.62 2.56 21.61
N PRO A 15 18.72 2.26 20.89
CA PRO A 15 20.01 2.07 21.54
C PRO A 15 20.60 3.45 21.93
N PRO A 16 21.26 3.59 23.08
CA PRO A 16 21.93 4.83 23.44
C PRO A 16 23.22 4.97 22.62
N ALA A 17 23.23 5.86 21.63
CA ALA A 17 24.45 6.28 20.96
C ALA A 17 25.20 7.30 21.83
N ARG A 18 26.32 6.88 22.44
CA ARG A 18 27.35 7.79 22.96
C ARG A 18 28.33 8.16 21.84
N ALA A 19 28.60 9.46 21.72
CA ALA A 19 29.54 10.05 20.79
C ALA A 19 31.00 9.82 21.22
N ALA A 20 31.91 9.69 20.23
CA ALA A 20 33.33 9.97 20.36
C ALA A 20 33.86 10.60 19.04
N PRO A 21 34.86 11.50 19.09
CA PRO A 21 35.26 12.39 17.98
C PRO A 21 36.29 11.78 17.01
N PRO A 22 36.56 12.40 15.84
CA PRO A 22 37.23 11.75 14.72
C PRO A 22 38.76 11.74 14.86
N SER A 23 39.38 10.57 14.66
CA SER A 23 40.82 10.46 14.46
C SER A 23 41.17 10.69 12.98
N ARG A 24 42.06 11.66 12.75
CA ARG A 24 42.73 11.87 11.46
C ARG A 24 43.72 10.73 11.24
N HIS A 25 43.50 9.92 10.21
CA HIS A 25 44.55 9.12 9.59
C HIS A 25 44.74 9.58 8.14
N THR A 26 45.82 10.32 7.94
CA THR A 26 46.50 10.49 6.67
C THR A 26 47.16 9.17 6.27
N ALA A 27 46.86 8.67 5.08
CA ALA A 27 47.74 7.77 4.34
C ALA A 27 47.69 8.10 2.84
N PRO A 28 48.78 7.89 2.09
CA PRO A 28 49.04 8.58 0.82
C PRO A 28 48.78 7.71 -0.41
N PHE A 29 48.58 8.38 -1.55
CA PHE A 29 48.86 7.96 -2.93
C PHE A 29 48.35 6.60 -3.43
N ALA A 30 47.27 6.65 -4.22
CA ALA A 30 47.13 5.82 -5.41
C ALA A 30 46.85 6.73 -6.62
N LEU A 31 47.89 6.93 -7.45
CA LEU A 31 47.79 7.55 -8.77
C LEU A 31 47.07 6.58 -9.70
N HIS A 32 45.80 6.85 -10.00
CA HIS A 32 45.08 6.66 -11.28
C HIS A 32 43.57 6.63 -11.00
N PRO A 33 42.78 7.63 -11.45
CA PRO A 33 41.33 7.47 -11.47
C PRO A 33 40.98 6.39 -12.51
N PRO A 34 40.09 5.42 -12.19
CA PRO A 34 39.53 4.55 -13.22
C PRO A 34 38.81 5.41 -14.26
N PRO A 35 38.84 5.03 -15.56
CA PRO A 35 38.17 5.80 -16.59
C PRO A 35 36.68 5.94 -16.23
N PRO A 36 36.06 7.11 -16.51
CA PRO A 36 34.65 7.31 -16.23
C PRO A 36 33.85 6.24 -16.99
N SER A 37 33.17 5.38 -16.22
CA SER A 37 32.19 4.47 -16.76
C SER A 37 31.18 5.29 -17.56
N ALA A 38 31.01 4.92 -18.83
CA ALA A 38 30.13 5.62 -19.75
C ALA A 38 28.75 5.83 -19.08
N PRO A 39 28.17 7.04 -19.15
CA PRO A 39 26.86 7.27 -18.56
C PRO A 39 25.86 6.27 -19.16
N PRO A 40 25.05 5.58 -18.34
CA PRO A 40 24.07 4.63 -18.85
C PRO A 40 23.18 5.33 -19.87
N SER A 41 23.01 4.70 -21.03
CA SER A 41 22.33 5.28 -22.18
C SER A 41 20.89 5.66 -21.81
N ARG A 42 20.61 6.96 -21.75
CA ARG A 42 19.30 7.55 -21.43
C ARG A 42 18.15 7.09 -22.34
N ARG A 43 18.43 6.40 -23.45
CA ARG A 43 17.44 5.99 -24.45
C ARG A 43 16.60 4.76 -24.06
N SER A 44 17.03 3.94 -23.10
CA SER A 44 16.30 2.71 -22.71
C SER A 44 15.23 2.92 -21.60
N ALA A 45 15.42 3.92 -20.73
CA ALA A 45 14.58 4.09 -19.54
C ALA A 45 13.23 4.80 -19.79
N ALA A 46 13.15 5.68 -20.80
CA ALA A 46 11.98 6.52 -21.04
C ALA A 46 10.70 5.76 -21.45
N PRO A 47 10.74 4.76 -22.38
CA PRO A 47 9.55 4.01 -22.77
C PRO A 47 8.98 3.16 -21.62
N ARG A 48 9.86 2.60 -20.79
CA ARG A 48 9.49 1.71 -19.68
C ARG A 48 8.76 2.47 -18.58
N MET A 49 9.24 3.67 -18.25
CA MET A 49 8.59 4.53 -17.27
C MET A 49 7.20 5.01 -17.73
N LEU A 50 6.98 5.17 -19.04
CA LEU A 50 5.66 5.47 -19.60
C LEU A 50 4.69 4.29 -19.41
N LEU A 51 5.14 3.05 -19.66
CA LEU A 51 4.32 1.85 -19.47
C LEU A 51 3.94 1.62 -18.00
N SER A 52 4.86 1.83 -17.05
CA SER A 52 4.53 1.77 -15.63
C SER A 52 3.49 2.82 -15.24
N LYS A 53 3.60 4.04 -15.77
CA LYS A 53 2.61 5.11 -15.52
C LYS A 53 1.24 4.81 -16.13
N LEU A 54 1.19 4.20 -17.32
CA LEU A 54 -0.07 3.70 -17.90
C LEU A 54 -0.71 2.63 -17.01
N GLY A 55 0.08 1.67 -16.52
CA GLY A 55 -0.39 0.66 -15.57
C GLY A 55 -0.93 1.28 -14.29
N VAL A 56 -0.26 2.30 -13.75
CA VAL A 56 -0.73 3.06 -12.57
C VAL A 56 -2.04 3.80 -12.86
N GLY A 57 -2.19 4.37 -14.07
CA GLY A 57 -3.43 5.02 -14.51
C GLY A 57 -4.60 4.06 -14.62
N LEU A 58 -4.39 2.88 -15.23
CA LEU A 58 -5.40 1.82 -15.32
C LEU A 58 -5.80 1.29 -13.94
N LEU A 59 -4.82 1.09 -13.06
CA LEU A 59 -5.05 0.71 -11.66
C LEU A 59 -5.91 1.74 -10.94
N GLY A 60 -5.56 3.03 -11.06
CA GLY A 60 -6.31 4.14 -10.46
C GLY A 60 -7.75 4.23 -10.98
N ALA A 61 -7.95 4.09 -12.30
CA ALA A 61 -9.28 4.09 -12.90
C ALA A 61 -10.14 2.91 -12.41
N GLY A 62 -9.56 1.70 -12.35
CA GLY A 62 -10.25 0.53 -11.80
C GLY A 62 -10.64 0.71 -10.33
N GLY A 63 -9.73 1.27 -9.52
CA GLY A 63 -10.02 1.62 -8.13
C GLY A 63 -11.14 2.65 -7.98
N ALA A 64 -11.15 3.68 -8.84
CA ALA A 64 -12.19 4.70 -8.84
C ALA A 64 -13.56 4.15 -9.23
N ILE A 65 -13.63 3.25 -10.21
CA ILE A 65 -14.87 2.54 -10.59
C ILE A 65 -15.37 1.67 -9.43
N ALA A 66 -14.49 0.88 -8.80
CA ALA A 66 -14.85 0.06 -7.64
C ALA A 66 -15.31 0.92 -6.44
N TRP A 67 -14.75 2.12 -6.27
CA TRP A 67 -15.17 3.05 -5.23
C TRP A 67 -16.55 3.69 -5.53
N ALA A 68 -16.73 4.23 -6.73
CA ALA A 68 -17.94 4.95 -7.11
C ALA A 68 -19.13 4.01 -7.36
N ALA A 69 -18.90 2.90 -8.08
CA ALA A 69 -19.91 1.95 -8.53
C ALA A 69 -19.55 0.50 -8.13
N PRO A 70 -19.48 0.19 -6.82
CA PRO A 70 -18.97 -1.09 -6.32
C PRO A 70 -19.74 -2.32 -6.82
N THR A 71 -21.03 -2.19 -7.10
CA THR A 71 -21.88 -3.28 -7.60
C THR A 71 -21.50 -3.72 -9.01
N THR A 72 -20.96 -2.82 -9.84
CA THR A 72 -20.48 -3.15 -11.21
C THR A 72 -19.22 -4.01 -11.20
N SER A 73 -18.51 -4.04 -10.06
CA SER A 73 -17.28 -4.80 -9.86
C SER A 73 -17.53 -6.16 -9.18
N LEU A 74 -18.79 -6.49 -8.89
CA LEU A 74 -19.20 -7.74 -8.29
C LEU A 74 -19.98 -8.59 -9.32
N PRO A 75 -19.97 -9.93 -9.17
CA PRO A 75 -20.82 -10.79 -10.00
C PRO A 75 -22.30 -10.43 -9.84
N ALA A 76 -23.03 -10.44 -10.95
CA ALA A 76 -24.46 -10.11 -11.00
C ALA A 76 -25.36 -11.22 -10.39
N THR A 77 -24.84 -12.43 -10.26
CA THR A 77 -25.62 -13.60 -9.84
C THR A 77 -24.81 -14.46 -8.85
N PRO A 78 -25.28 -14.63 -7.60
CA PRO A 78 -26.41 -13.92 -6.98
C PRO A 78 -26.15 -12.40 -6.89
N PRO A 79 -27.20 -11.57 -6.73
CA PRO A 79 -27.03 -10.13 -6.59
C PRO A 79 -26.04 -9.81 -5.48
N PRO A 80 -25.10 -8.87 -5.69
CA PRO A 80 -24.11 -8.55 -4.69
C PRO A 80 -24.79 -8.02 -3.43
N ASP A 81 -24.48 -8.63 -2.29
CA ASP A 81 -24.99 -8.15 -1.01
C ASP A 81 -24.38 -6.78 -0.68
N GLU A 82 -25.17 -5.93 -0.01
CA GLU A 82 -24.78 -4.54 0.27
C GLU A 82 -23.51 -4.44 1.12
N THR A 83 -23.23 -5.44 1.98
CA THR A 83 -22.00 -5.46 2.80
C THR A 83 -20.77 -5.70 1.93
N SER A 84 -20.85 -6.61 0.97
CA SER A 84 -19.81 -6.86 -0.02
C SER A 84 -19.57 -5.62 -0.88
N ALA A 85 -20.62 -4.93 -1.33
CA ALA A 85 -20.51 -3.69 -2.10
C ALA A 85 -19.82 -2.56 -1.29
N ALA A 86 -20.15 -2.39 0.00
CA ALA A 86 -19.49 -1.42 0.86
C ALA A 86 -17.99 -1.74 1.06
N ILE A 87 -17.61 -3.01 1.15
CA ILE A 87 -16.20 -3.42 1.26
C ILE A 87 -15.47 -3.25 -0.08
N VAL A 88 -16.10 -3.52 -1.22
CA VAL A 88 -15.52 -3.23 -2.55
C VAL A 88 -15.21 -1.74 -2.70
N ARG A 89 -16.10 -0.86 -2.20
CA ARG A 89 -15.81 0.57 -2.15
C ARG A 89 -14.56 0.86 -1.31
N ALA A 90 -14.41 0.17 -0.19
CA ALA A 90 -13.23 0.27 0.66
C ALA A 90 -11.95 -0.19 -0.05
N VAL A 91 -11.99 -1.31 -0.78
CA VAL A 91 -10.89 -1.80 -1.62
C VAL A 91 -10.54 -0.76 -2.69
N GLY A 92 -11.54 -0.24 -3.41
CA GLY A 92 -11.36 0.74 -4.47
C GLY A 92 -10.62 2.00 -4.01
N ALA A 93 -10.96 2.52 -2.82
CA ALA A 93 -10.26 3.67 -2.26
C ALA A 93 -8.76 3.40 -1.99
N TRP A 94 -8.40 2.20 -1.49
CA TRP A 94 -6.99 1.84 -1.30
C TRP A 94 -6.25 1.59 -2.61
N VAL A 95 -6.94 1.11 -3.65
CA VAL A 95 -6.36 1.02 -5.00
C VAL A 95 -6.06 2.42 -5.55
N VAL A 96 -6.98 3.39 -5.37
CA VAL A 96 -6.74 4.79 -5.73
C VAL A 96 -5.59 5.39 -4.89
N CYS A 97 -5.53 5.07 -3.59
CA CYS A 97 -4.43 5.45 -2.72
C CYS A 97 -3.10 4.94 -3.27
N LEU A 98 -2.99 3.64 -3.58
CA LEU A 98 -1.79 3.05 -4.17
C LEU A 98 -1.37 3.77 -5.46
N ALA A 99 -2.32 3.97 -6.38
CA ALA A 99 -2.05 4.65 -7.65
C ALA A 99 -1.52 6.08 -7.40
N SER A 100 -2.14 6.82 -6.47
CA SER A 100 -1.70 8.17 -6.11
C SER A 100 -0.30 8.20 -5.48
N LEU A 101 0.04 7.21 -4.64
CA LEU A 101 1.38 7.06 -4.08
C LEU A 101 2.41 6.78 -5.17
N MET A 102 2.07 5.91 -6.13
CA MET A 102 2.93 5.58 -7.27
C MET A 102 3.20 6.79 -8.18
N LEU A 103 2.20 7.66 -8.37
CA LEU A 103 2.39 8.90 -9.13
C LEU A 103 3.21 9.96 -8.37
N ALA A 104 3.10 9.99 -7.04
CA ALA A 104 3.74 11.00 -6.20
C ALA A 104 5.09 10.58 -5.59
N GLY A 105 5.49 9.31 -5.67
CA GLY A 105 6.56 8.73 -4.86
C GLY A 105 7.95 9.33 -5.08
N ASP A 106 8.23 9.84 -6.28
CA ASP A 106 9.57 10.32 -6.65
C ASP A 106 9.83 11.78 -6.24
N ALA A 107 8.80 12.52 -5.81
CA ALA A 107 8.91 13.95 -5.55
C ALA A 107 9.52 14.25 -4.16
N GLY A 108 10.70 14.89 -4.10
CA GLY A 108 11.21 15.45 -2.84
C GLY A 108 11.82 14.44 -1.85
N GLY A 109 12.21 13.25 -2.31
CA GLY A 109 13.00 12.28 -1.54
C GLY A 109 12.21 11.40 -0.57
N VAL A 110 12.94 10.48 0.09
CA VAL A 110 12.39 9.37 0.90
C VAL A 110 11.47 9.86 2.03
N ALA A 111 11.90 10.84 2.83
CA ALA A 111 11.10 11.34 3.94
C ALA A 111 9.81 12.02 3.46
N ALA A 112 9.85 12.72 2.32
CA ALA A 112 8.67 13.34 1.74
C ALA A 112 7.69 12.29 1.19
N ALA A 113 8.20 11.23 0.54
CA ALA A 113 7.39 10.13 0.05
C ALA A 113 6.70 9.35 1.19
N ALA A 114 7.44 9.01 2.25
CA ALA A 114 6.88 8.35 3.43
C ALA A 114 5.86 9.24 4.17
N SER A 115 6.13 10.54 4.29
CA SER A 115 5.19 11.52 4.86
C SER A 115 3.89 11.60 4.04
N ARG A 116 4.00 11.71 2.72
CA ARG A 116 2.84 11.66 1.80
C ARG A 116 2.10 10.34 1.95
N GLY A 117 2.81 9.22 2.04
CA GLY A 117 2.28 7.90 2.40
C GLY A 117 1.19 7.96 3.46
N LEU A 118 1.50 8.60 4.59
CA LEU A 118 0.56 8.72 5.71
C LEU A 118 -0.53 9.78 5.48
N TYR A 119 -0.27 10.87 4.75
CA TYR A 119 -1.34 11.80 4.36
C TYR A 119 -2.36 11.15 3.42
N HIS A 120 -1.91 10.37 2.43
CA HIS A 120 -2.80 9.61 1.56
C HIS A 120 -3.60 8.56 2.34
N ALA A 121 -3.00 7.88 3.33
CA ALA A 121 -3.73 7.02 4.25
C ALA A 121 -4.83 7.81 4.97
N ALA A 122 -4.50 8.97 5.55
CA ALA A 122 -5.46 9.82 6.26
C ALA A 122 -6.67 10.22 5.39
N PHE A 123 -6.43 10.69 4.16
CA PHE A 123 -7.51 11.01 3.24
C PHE A 123 -8.33 9.78 2.86
N THR A 124 -7.67 8.63 2.68
CA THR A 124 -8.35 7.36 2.35
C THR A 124 -9.27 6.92 3.49
N VAL A 125 -8.83 6.92 4.75
CA VAL A 125 -9.72 6.56 5.87
C VAL A 125 -10.88 7.54 6.04
N ILE A 126 -10.68 8.83 5.78
CA ILE A 126 -11.78 9.82 5.78
C ILE A 126 -12.78 9.53 4.65
N ALA A 127 -12.29 9.27 3.43
CA ALA A 127 -13.13 8.94 2.28
C ALA A 127 -13.95 7.65 2.48
N LEU A 128 -13.52 6.78 3.39
CA LEU A 128 -14.21 5.55 3.73
C LEU A 128 -15.20 5.69 4.89
N VAL A 129 -15.30 6.84 5.56
CA VAL A 129 -16.27 7.05 6.65
C VAL A 129 -17.68 6.63 6.24
N PRO A 130 -18.23 7.00 5.07
CA PRO A 130 -19.58 6.57 4.68
C PRO A 130 -19.74 5.05 4.57
N ALA A 131 -18.71 4.35 4.07
CA ALA A 131 -18.74 2.89 3.99
C ALA A 131 -18.72 2.25 5.38
N TRP A 132 -18.00 2.83 6.34
CA TRP A 132 -17.95 2.33 7.72
C TRP A 132 -19.16 2.73 8.55
N GLU A 133 -19.82 3.85 8.23
CA GLU A 133 -21.12 4.21 8.80
C GLU A 133 -22.18 3.19 8.43
N TYR A 134 -22.17 2.67 7.20
CA TYR A 134 -23.06 1.58 6.80
C TYR A 134 -22.90 0.33 7.70
N PHE A 135 -21.74 0.13 8.31
CA PHE A 135 -21.45 -0.98 9.24
C PHE A 135 -21.71 -0.66 10.72
N ASP A 136 -22.31 0.49 11.01
CA ASP A 136 -22.57 1.03 12.37
C ASP A 136 -21.30 1.13 13.23
N ARG A 137 -20.15 1.30 12.58
CA ARG A 137 -18.87 1.42 13.27
C ARG A 137 -18.73 2.79 13.94
N PRO A 138 -18.21 2.87 15.19
CA PRO A 138 -17.95 4.16 15.84
C PRO A 138 -17.01 5.08 15.03
N LYS A 139 -17.55 6.22 14.58
CA LYS A 139 -16.86 7.20 13.70
C LYS A 139 -15.55 7.72 14.29
N GLY A 140 -15.51 7.91 15.60
CA GLY A 140 -14.34 8.44 16.31
C GLY A 140 -13.05 7.62 16.09
N SER A 141 -13.19 6.31 15.81
CA SER A 141 -12.03 5.46 15.51
C SER A 141 -11.35 5.81 14.18
N GLN A 142 -12.12 6.18 13.15
CA GLN A 142 -11.59 6.56 11.84
C GLN A 142 -10.99 7.96 11.86
N ILE A 143 -11.67 8.89 12.52
CA ILE A 143 -11.17 10.26 12.71
C ILE A 143 -9.86 10.23 13.49
N GLY A 144 -9.80 9.46 14.58
CA GLY A 144 -8.57 9.28 15.36
C GLY A 144 -7.42 8.67 14.54
N ALA A 145 -7.70 7.68 13.69
CA ALA A 145 -6.69 7.10 12.79
C ALA A 145 -6.18 8.12 11.77
N ALA A 146 -7.07 8.92 11.16
CA ALA A 146 -6.68 9.97 10.22
C ALA A 146 -5.77 11.02 10.89
N PHE A 147 -6.12 11.48 12.10
CA PHE A 147 -5.27 12.39 12.87
C PHE A 147 -3.90 11.78 13.20
N LEU A 148 -3.87 10.50 13.60
CA LEU A 148 -2.62 9.80 13.87
C LEU A 148 -1.73 9.74 12.63
N PHE A 149 -2.28 9.40 11.47
CA PHE A 149 -1.52 9.36 10.22
C PHE A 149 -1.00 10.76 9.82
N VAL A 150 -1.80 11.81 9.96
CA VAL A 150 -1.34 13.19 9.71
C VAL A 150 -0.20 13.58 10.66
N ALA A 151 -0.34 13.27 11.96
CA ALA A 151 0.67 13.58 12.96
C ALA A 151 2.00 12.85 12.67
N LEU A 152 1.94 11.54 12.42
CA LEU A 152 3.11 10.74 12.07
C LEU A 152 3.73 11.20 10.74
N GLY A 153 2.92 11.51 9.73
CA GLY A 153 3.38 12.06 8.46
C GLY A 153 4.15 13.38 8.65
N LYS A 154 3.67 14.26 9.53
CA LYS A 154 4.35 15.52 9.87
C LYS A 154 5.67 15.28 10.61
N LEU A 155 5.72 14.32 11.53
CA LEU A 155 6.94 13.95 12.26
C LEU A 155 8.00 13.33 11.34
N ILE A 156 7.60 12.49 10.36
CA ILE A 156 8.52 11.96 9.33
C ILE A 156 9.10 13.12 8.51
N LYS A 157 8.25 14.05 8.06
CA LYS A 157 8.70 15.21 7.26
C LYS A 157 9.71 16.10 8.00
N LYS A 158 9.57 16.20 9.32
CA LYS A 158 10.50 16.93 10.20
C LYS A 158 11.78 16.14 10.52
N GLY A 159 11.88 14.88 10.13
CA GLY A 159 12.99 13.99 10.49
C GLY A 159 12.96 13.54 11.95
N SER A 160 11.87 13.76 12.68
CA SER A 160 11.74 13.38 14.09
C SER A 160 11.47 11.89 14.30
N ILE A 161 10.95 11.21 13.27
CA ILE A 161 10.75 9.75 13.26
C ILE A 161 11.18 9.17 11.92
N SER A 162 11.55 7.89 11.92
CA SER A 162 12.07 7.20 10.74
C SER A 162 11.06 7.12 9.59
N PRO A 163 11.46 7.30 8.32
CA PRO A 163 10.58 7.12 7.16
C PRO A 163 10.07 5.68 7.02
N TYR A 164 10.74 4.69 7.62
CA TYR A 164 10.31 3.28 7.65
C TYR A 164 9.04 3.06 8.48
N VAL A 165 8.63 4.02 9.31
CA VAL A 165 7.36 3.95 10.06
C VAL A 165 6.17 3.87 9.10
N SER A 166 6.20 4.62 8.00
CA SER A 166 5.10 4.60 7.02
C SER A 166 4.89 3.20 6.41
N PRO A 167 5.88 2.58 5.72
CA PRO A 167 5.68 1.25 5.16
C PRO A 167 5.38 0.20 6.24
N ALA A 168 5.94 0.31 7.45
CA ALA A 168 5.62 -0.61 8.54
C ALA A 168 4.13 -0.56 8.93
N ILE A 169 3.56 0.64 9.07
CA ILE A 169 2.14 0.81 9.39
C ILE A 169 1.26 0.17 8.30
N TYR A 170 1.54 0.47 7.03
CA TYR A 170 0.79 -0.10 5.92
C TYR A 170 0.90 -1.63 5.88
N THR A 171 2.11 -2.18 5.92
CA THR A 171 2.32 -3.62 5.81
C THR A 171 1.75 -4.38 7.00
N LEU A 172 1.98 -3.91 8.24
CA LEU A 172 1.48 -4.60 9.44
C LEU A 172 -0.04 -4.54 9.53
N LEU A 173 -0.63 -3.36 9.29
CA LEU A 173 -2.09 -3.22 9.30
C LEU A 173 -2.72 -4.03 8.16
N GLY A 174 -2.18 -3.92 6.95
CA GLY A 174 -2.67 -4.65 5.79
C GLY A 174 -2.57 -6.16 5.98
N ALA A 175 -1.43 -6.66 6.46
CA ALA A 175 -1.24 -8.09 6.74
C ALA A 175 -2.19 -8.59 7.82
N LEU A 176 -2.35 -7.84 8.92
CA LEU A 176 -3.28 -8.22 9.99
C LEU A 176 -4.70 -8.40 9.43
N ILE A 177 -5.17 -7.44 8.64
CA ILE A 177 -6.52 -7.50 8.04
C ILE A 177 -6.62 -8.61 7.00
N TYR A 178 -5.59 -8.80 6.17
CA TYR A 178 -5.54 -9.84 5.15
C TYR A 178 -5.70 -11.24 5.76
N PHE A 179 -4.93 -11.54 6.81
CA PHE A 179 -4.91 -12.87 7.43
C PHE A 179 -6.02 -13.07 8.47
N THR A 180 -6.54 -12.00 9.08
CA THR A 180 -7.54 -12.08 10.17
C THR A 180 -8.78 -11.22 9.91
N PRO A 181 -9.50 -11.38 8.78
CA PRO A 181 -10.64 -10.52 8.42
C PRO A 181 -11.79 -10.63 9.44
N LYS A 182 -12.05 -11.81 10.01
CA LYS A 182 -13.09 -12.03 11.03
C LYS A 182 -12.77 -11.28 12.33
N SER A 183 -11.59 -11.53 12.89
CA SER A 183 -11.12 -10.82 14.08
C SER A 183 -10.99 -9.32 13.87
N THR A 184 -10.69 -8.88 12.64
CA THR A 184 -10.70 -7.46 12.27
C THR A 184 -12.10 -6.86 12.36
N ALA A 185 -13.12 -7.53 11.82
CA ALA A 185 -14.50 -7.07 11.90
C ALA A 185 -14.98 -6.97 13.36
N GLU A 186 -14.63 -7.96 14.18
CA GLU A 186 -14.91 -7.97 15.63
C GLU A 186 -14.19 -6.84 16.36
N LEU A 187 -12.89 -6.64 16.11
CA LEU A 187 -12.08 -5.58 16.71
C LEU A 187 -12.66 -4.19 16.40
N TYR A 188 -13.15 -4.01 15.18
CA TYR A 188 -13.79 -2.77 14.74
C TYR A 188 -15.28 -2.69 15.05
N LYS A 189 -15.84 -3.66 15.79
CA LYS A 189 -17.23 -3.70 16.25
C LYS A 189 -18.22 -3.50 15.10
N VAL A 190 -17.96 -4.15 13.96
CA VAL A 190 -18.90 -4.17 12.84
C VAL A 190 -20.17 -4.87 13.31
N SER A 191 -21.30 -4.13 13.28
CA SER A 191 -22.55 -4.61 13.88
C SER A 191 -23.43 -5.36 12.88
N LYS A 192 -23.24 -5.10 11.57
CA LYS A 192 -23.92 -5.85 10.52
C LYS A 192 -23.24 -7.19 10.25
N PRO A 193 -24.02 -8.28 10.08
CA PRO A 193 -23.46 -9.58 9.75
C PRO A 193 -22.75 -9.51 8.39
N LEU A 194 -21.55 -10.09 8.31
CA LEU A 194 -20.77 -10.17 7.08
C LEU A 194 -20.86 -11.58 6.50
N SER A 195 -21.10 -11.66 5.18
CA SER A 195 -21.02 -12.92 4.43
C SER A 195 -19.57 -13.40 4.30
N GLU A 196 -19.36 -14.67 3.94
CA GLU A 196 -18.01 -15.18 3.63
C GLU A 196 -17.35 -14.42 2.46
N THR A 197 -18.16 -13.95 1.50
CA THR A 197 -17.72 -13.06 0.43
C THR A 197 -17.23 -11.73 0.98
N ALA A 198 -17.98 -11.12 1.89
CA ALA A 198 -17.59 -9.87 2.55
C ALA A 198 -16.28 -10.03 3.33
N TYR A 199 -16.10 -11.12 4.08
CA TYR A 199 -14.81 -11.40 4.74
C TYR A 199 -13.66 -11.61 3.76
N SER A 200 -13.91 -12.28 2.64
CA SER A 200 -12.90 -12.47 1.60
C SER A 200 -12.50 -11.15 0.95
N LEU A 201 -13.45 -10.24 0.71
CA LEU A 201 -13.19 -8.89 0.22
C LEU A 201 -12.47 -8.03 1.27
N LEU A 202 -12.75 -8.25 2.56
CA LEU A 202 -12.02 -7.59 3.64
C LEU A 202 -10.56 -8.07 3.70
N SER A 203 -10.28 -9.34 3.39
CA SER A 203 -8.91 -9.78 3.17
C SER A 203 -8.28 -9.03 2.00
N VAL A 204 -8.95 -8.92 0.85
CA VAL A 204 -8.43 -8.15 -0.31
C VAL A 204 -8.14 -6.69 0.07
N TYR A 205 -9.01 -6.06 0.85
CA TYR A 205 -8.80 -4.73 1.42
C TYR A 205 -7.49 -4.65 2.21
N GLY A 206 -7.23 -5.61 3.11
CA GLY A 206 -5.96 -5.69 3.84
C GLY A 206 -4.76 -5.89 2.91
N GLY A 207 -4.90 -6.74 1.90
CA GLY A 207 -3.89 -6.97 0.87
C GLY A 207 -3.49 -5.69 0.16
N MET A 208 -4.45 -4.86 -0.25
CA MET A 208 -4.16 -3.60 -0.94
C MET A 208 -3.43 -2.57 -0.06
N ILE A 209 -3.76 -2.52 1.23
CA ILE A 209 -3.00 -1.71 2.20
C ILE A 209 -1.56 -2.23 2.28
N ALA A 210 -1.36 -3.54 2.36
CA ALA A 210 -0.02 -4.12 2.40
C ALA A 210 0.78 -3.83 1.11
N THR A 211 0.14 -3.84 -0.06
CA THR A 211 0.76 -3.45 -1.34
C THR A 211 1.26 -2.01 -1.33
N CYS A 212 0.50 -1.07 -0.73
CA CYS A 212 0.99 0.30 -0.50
C CYS A 212 2.25 0.31 0.37
N GLY A 213 2.29 -0.54 1.40
CA GLY A 213 3.45 -0.73 2.26
C GLY A 213 4.67 -1.25 1.52
N VAL A 214 4.49 -2.24 0.63
CA VAL A 214 5.55 -2.77 -0.24
C VAL A 214 6.14 -1.67 -1.12
N TYR A 215 5.29 -0.89 -1.80
CA TYR A 215 5.75 0.24 -2.61
C TYR A 215 6.58 1.23 -1.78
N LEU A 216 6.04 1.67 -0.64
CA LEU A 216 6.71 2.63 0.24
C LEU A 216 7.99 2.08 0.87
N PHE A 217 8.08 0.76 1.08
CA PHE A 217 9.28 0.12 1.59
C PHE A 217 10.41 0.17 0.55
N CYS A 218 10.10 -0.13 -0.71
CA CYS A 218 11.05 0.03 -1.82
C CYS A 218 11.53 1.47 -1.96
N VAL A 219 10.62 2.44 -1.82
CA VAL A 219 10.98 3.88 -1.81
C VAL A 219 11.87 4.21 -0.60
N ALA A 220 11.56 3.70 0.60
CA ALA A 220 12.36 3.91 1.80
C ALA A 220 13.78 3.32 1.70
N ARG A 221 13.95 2.28 0.88
CA ARG A 221 15.23 1.67 0.53
C ARG A 221 15.97 2.42 -0.59
N SER A 222 15.43 3.54 -1.06
CA SER A 222 15.97 4.32 -2.18
C SER A 222 16.15 3.50 -3.46
N LEU A 223 15.28 2.51 -3.68
CA LEU A 223 15.27 1.78 -4.93
C LEU A 223 14.81 2.68 -6.08
N ALA A 224 15.18 2.33 -7.31
CA ALA A 224 14.72 3.05 -8.49
C ALA A 224 13.20 2.94 -8.61
N SER A 225 12.53 3.99 -9.11
CA SER A 225 11.07 4.05 -9.21
C SER A 225 10.46 2.83 -9.92
N GLN A 226 11.15 2.33 -10.96
CA GLN A 226 10.76 1.12 -11.68
C GLN A 226 10.74 -0.13 -10.80
N GLN A 227 11.73 -0.29 -9.91
CA GLN A 227 11.78 -1.41 -8.97
C GLN A 227 10.67 -1.29 -7.92
N CYS A 228 10.38 -0.07 -7.45
CA CYS A 228 9.26 0.19 -6.55
C CYS A 228 7.92 -0.18 -7.22
N PHE A 229 7.72 0.22 -8.48
CA PHE A 229 6.53 -0.16 -9.25
C PHE A 229 6.44 -1.67 -9.45
N ALA A 230 7.54 -2.30 -9.85
CA ALA A 230 7.57 -3.75 -10.07
C ALA A 230 7.20 -4.53 -8.81
N ALA A 231 7.73 -4.13 -7.65
CA ALA A 231 7.40 -4.76 -6.38
C ALA A 231 5.92 -4.61 -6.00
N ALA A 232 5.34 -3.42 -6.21
CA ALA A 232 3.93 -3.18 -5.95
C ALA A 232 3.02 -3.99 -6.88
N PHE A 233 3.33 -4.03 -8.18
CA PHE A 233 2.59 -4.83 -9.16
C PHE A 233 2.74 -6.34 -8.91
N ALA A 234 3.93 -6.81 -8.50
CA ALA A 234 4.14 -8.21 -8.14
C ALA A 234 3.31 -8.59 -6.90
N ALA A 235 3.28 -7.73 -5.88
CA ALA A 235 2.44 -7.96 -4.71
C ALA A 235 0.94 -7.98 -5.08
N ASN A 236 0.48 -7.07 -5.94
CA ASN A 236 -0.89 -7.07 -6.44
C ASN A 236 -1.22 -8.35 -7.24
N ALA A 237 -0.28 -8.80 -8.09
CA ALA A 237 -0.45 -10.04 -8.86
C ALA A 237 -0.60 -11.26 -7.94
N LEU A 238 0.25 -11.36 -6.92
CA LEU A 238 0.21 -12.44 -5.93
C LEU A 238 -1.14 -12.48 -5.22
N LEU A 239 -1.64 -11.32 -4.77
CA LEU A 239 -2.95 -11.23 -4.10
C LEU A 239 -4.09 -11.63 -5.04
N ALA A 240 -4.09 -11.13 -6.27
CA ALA A 240 -5.11 -11.41 -7.27
C ALA A 240 -5.15 -12.91 -7.64
N PHE A 241 -3.99 -13.52 -7.89
CA PHE A 241 -3.89 -14.95 -8.15
C PHE A 241 -4.27 -15.78 -6.92
N SER A 242 -3.81 -15.42 -5.73
CA SER A 242 -4.15 -16.12 -4.49
C SER A 242 -5.67 -16.14 -4.28
N TRP A 243 -6.34 -15.00 -4.47
CA TRP A 243 -7.79 -14.91 -4.34
C TRP A 243 -8.52 -15.75 -5.39
N ALA A 244 -8.12 -15.65 -6.66
CA ALA A 244 -8.72 -16.41 -7.76
C ALA A 244 -8.59 -17.94 -7.57
N LEU A 245 -7.44 -18.39 -7.07
CA LEU A 245 -7.11 -19.81 -6.95
C LEU A 245 -7.66 -20.42 -5.66
N THR A 246 -7.74 -19.67 -4.55
CA THR A 246 -8.05 -20.22 -3.23
C THR A 246 -9.40 -19.83 -2.65
N LYS A 247 -10.03 -18.74 -3.14
CA LYS A 247 -11.28 -18.20 -2.56
C LYS A 247 -12.42 -18.14 -3.55
N ALA A 248 -12.17 -17.65 -4.78
CA ALA A 248 -13.23 -17.37 -5.75
C ALA A 248 -14.15 -18.58 -6.02
N GLY A 249 -13.57 -19.78 -6.18
CA GLY A 249 -14.33 -21.00 -6.46
C GLY A 249 -15.26 -21.44 -5.34
N SER A 250 -14.82 -21.37 -4.08
CA SER A 250 -15.64 -21.75 -2.93
C SER A 250 -16.74 -20.73 -2.61
N LEU A 251 -16.61 -19.52 -3.12
CA LEU A 251 -17.55 -18.41 -2.93
C LEU A 251 -18.54 -18.26 -4.11
N GLY A 252 -18.47 -19.13 -5.12
CA GLY A 252 -19.26 -19.00 -6.35
C GLY A 252 -18.92 -17.75 -7.17
N ALA A 253 -17.78 -17.11 -6.91
CA ALA A 253 -17.35 -15.88 -7.58
C ALA A 253 -16.56 -16.17 -8.86
N PRO A 254 -16.68 -15.32 -9.90
CA PRO A 254 -15.95 -15.50 -11.15
C PRO A 254 -14.45 -15.34 -10.94
N LYS A 255 -13.67 -16.32 -11.41
CA LYS A 255 -12.21 -16.32 -11.30
C LYS A 255 -11.53 -15.40 -12.32
N VAL A 256 -12.14 -15.27 -13.50
CA VAL A 256 -11.53 -14.61 -14.68
C VAL A 256 -11.09 -13.17 -14.40
N PRO A 257 -11.89 -12.29 -13.76
CA PRO A 257 -11.45 -10.92 -13.49
C PRO A 257 -10.19 -10.84 -12.64
N ALA A 258 -10.12 -11.66 -11.58
CA ALA A 258 -8.95 -11.71 -10.70
C ALA A 258 -7.72 -12.32 -11.39
N LEU A 259 -7.90 -13.34 -12.23
CA LEU A 259 -6.81 -13.90 -13.04
C LEU A 259 -6.27 -12.88 -14.06
N LEU A 260 -7.15 -12.12 -14.73
CA LEU A 260 -6.75 -11.08 -15.68
C LEU A 260 -6.00 -9.94 -14.98
N LEU A 261 -6.50 -9.47 -13.83
CA LEU A 261 -5.80 -8.47 -13.03
C LEU A 261 -4.43 -8.97 -12.56
N GLY A 262 -4.35 -10.24 -12.14
CA GLY A 262 -3.11 -10.90 -11.76
C GLY A 262 -2.11 -10.94 -12.92
N ALA A 263 -2.55 -11.37 -14.11
CA ALA A 263 -1.72 -11.44 -15.31
C ALA A 263 -1.23 -10.07 -15.78
N LEU A 264 -2.12 -9.06 -15.81
CA LEU A 264 -1.75 -7.69 -16.15
C LEU A 264 -0.73 -7.12 -15.17
N SER A 265 -0.95 -7.34 -13.87
CA SER A 265 -0.03 -6.88 -12.82
C SER A 265 1.32 -7.59 -12.92
N ALA A 266 1.34 -8.89 -13.16
CA ALA A 266 2.58 -9.64 -13.38
C ALA A 266 3.33 -9.15 -14.62
N GLY A 267 2.62 -8.83 -15.69
CA GLY A 267 3.19 -8.22 -16.90
C GLY A 267 3.86 -6.87 -16.62
N PHE A 268 3.16 -5.98 -15.90
CA PHE A 268 3.75 -4.70 -15.48
C PHE A 268 4.93 -4.87 -14.53
N ALA A 269 4.89 -5.86 -13.65
CA ALA A 269 6.01 -6.19 -12.77
C ALA A 269 7.24 -6.64 -13.57
N ALA A 270 7.07 -7.57 -14.50
CA ALA A 270 8.15 -8.08 -15.35
C ALA A 270 8.80 -6.95 -16.17
N LEU A 271 8.00 -6.07 -16.76
CA LEU A 271 8.48 -4.89 -17.51
C LEU A 271 9.25 -3.88 -16.65
N GLY A 272 8.95 -3.82 -15.34
CA GLY A 272 9.66 -2.97 -14.40
C GLY A 272 10.97 -3.56 -13.86
N MET A 273 11.20 -4.88 -14.04
CA MET A 273 12.43 -5.57 -13.63
C MET A 273 13.45 -5.73 -14.77
N SER A 274 12.99 -5.72 -16.02
CA SER A 274 13.82 -5.77 -17.24
C SER A 274 14.44 -4.42 -17.57
#